data_AF-A0ABD3Q591-F1
#
_entry.id   AF-A0ABD3Q591-F1
#
_cell.length_a   1.000
_cell.length_b   1.000
_cell.length_c   1.000
_cell.angle_alpha   90.00
_cell.angle_beta   90.00
_cell.angle_gamma   90.00
#
_symmetry.space_group_name_H-M   'P 1'
#
loop_
_entity.id
_entity.type
_entity.pdbx_description
1 polymer ?
#
loop_
_entity_poly.entity_id
_entity_poly.type
_entity_poly.pdbx_seq_one_letter_code
_entity_poly.pdbx_strand_id
1 'polypeptide(L)'
;MSSTSSKSDSKRSINTETILSQDEHPTNTPCDISCLNGGSCTFIEYFDYPIAGQNGYYMACQCPSSYRGGQCEILNSNSNKGKMTAVGVVISLTLVLLIGMAYRRRRQGNAARGNRFHSVYMDNLARDLGNLARENGSDDEDDGNLEEVEFDRRDTRESLEEVEDGALVLSVCEI
;
A
#
# COMPACT_ATOMS: atom_id res chain seq x y z
N MET A 1 -81.07 -28.94 -6.36
CA MET A 1 -80.88 -28.72 -7.81
C MET A 1 -79.62 -27.87 -7.96
N SER A 2 -78.54 -28.25 -8.60
CA SER A 2 -78.09 -29.52 -9.19
C SER A 2 -76.57 -29.49 -9.11
N SER A 3 -76.00 -30.62 -8.71
CA SER A 3 -74.56 -30.87 -8.68
C SER A 3 -74.11 -31.29 -10.08
N THR A 4 -73.05 -30.70 -10.63
CA THR A 4 -72.37 -31.24 -11.81
C THR A 4 -70.89 -31.36 -11.54
N SER A 5 -70.50 -32.60 -11.24
CA SER A 5 -69.14 -33.13 -11.21
C SER A 5 -68.77 -33.53 -12.63
N SER A 6 -67.62 -33.05 -13.12
CA SER A 6 -67.06 -33.47 -14.41
C SER A 6 -65.68 -34.06 -14.16
N LYS A 7 -65.62 -35.39 -14.17
CA LYS A 7 -64.39 -36.17 -14.31
C LYS A 7 -64.02 -36.20 -15.80
N SER A 8 -62.79 -35.84 -16.12
CA SER A 8 -62.21 -36.07 -17.45
C SER A 8 -60.87 -36.77 -17.27
N ASP A 9 -60.89 -38.09 -17.50
CA ASP A 9 -59.71 -38.94 -17.59
C ASP A 9 -58.99 -38.66 -18.92
N SER A 10 -57.84 -38.00 -18.86
CA SER A 10 -56.97 -37.77 -20.02
C SER A 10 -55.81 -38.77 -19.99
N LYS A 11 -55.87 -39.77 -20.88
CA LYS A 11 -54.82 -40.78 -21.09
C LYS A 11 -53.57 -40.12 -21.68
N ARG A 12 -52.49 -40.17 -20.89
CA ARG A 12 -51.14 -39.68 -21.22
C ARG A 12 -50.43 -40.67 -22.14
N SER A 13 -50.24 -40.31 -23.40
CA SER A 13 -49.29 -40.97 -24.32
C SER A 13 -48.04 -40.08 -24.37
N ILE A 14 -46.94 -40.57 -23.78
CA ILE A 14 -45.66 -39.87 -23.76
C ILE A 14 -44.81 -40.48 -24.89
N ASN A 15 -44.68 -39.74 -25.98
CA ASN A 15 -43.69 -40.03 -27.01
C ASN A 15 -42.40 -39.33 -26.58
N THR A 16 -41.48 -40.11 -26.03
CA THR A 16 -40.20 -39.64 -25.48
C THR A 16 -39.13 -39.61 -26.56
N GLU A 17 -39.16 -38.62 -27.45
CA GLU A 17 -38.02 -38.25 -28.30
C GLU A 17 -38.02 -36.73 -28.53
N THR A 18 -37.89 -35.96 -27.44
CA THR A 18 -37.51 -34.55 -27.53
C THR A 18 -36.00 -34.49 -27.31
N ILE A 19 -35.26 -34.56 -28.41
CA ILE A 19 -33.83 -34.28 -28.45
C ILE A 19 -33.67 -32.80 -28.06
N LEU A 20 -33.08 -32.60 -26.88
CA LEU A 20 -32.89 -31.30 -26.23
C LEU A 20 -31.72 -30.56 -26.89
N SER A 21 -31.95 -29.96 -28.06
CA SER A 21 -31.01 -28.99 -28.64
C SER A 21 -31.26 -27.62 -28.01
N GLN A 22 -30.79 -27.44 -26.77
CA GLN A 22 -30.83 -26.16 -26.04
C GLN A 22 -29.45 -25.50 -26.08
N ASP A 23 -29.09 -24.94 -27.24
CA ASP A 23 -27.96 -24.02 -27.40
C ASP A 23 -28.41 -22.73 -28.11
N GLU A 24 -29.71 -22.41 -28.07
CA GLU A 24 -30.19 -21.10 -28.48
C GLU A 24 -30.04 -20.13 -27.30
N HIS A 25 -28.95 -19.36 -27.34
CA HIS A 25 -28.76 -18.21 -26.46
C HIS A 25 -30.01 -17.31 -26.52
N PRO A 26 -30.62 -16.92 -25.38
CA PRO A 26 -31.93 -16.27 -25.31
C PRO A 26 -31.89 -14.78 -25.74
N THR A 27 -31.33 -14.51 -26.90
CA THR A 27 -31.13 -13.16 -27.45
C THR A 27 -32.43 -12.43 -27.80
N ASN A 28 -33.54 -13.17 -27.95
CA ASN A 28 -34.84 -12.63 -28.36
C ASN A 28 -35.89 -12.58 -27.24
N THR A 29 -35.55 -12.99 -26.02
CA THR A 29 -36.51 -12.96 -24.91
C THR A 29 -36.59 -11.52 -24.37
N PRO A 30 -37.79 -10.89 -24.36
CA PRO A 30 -37.94 -9.56 -23.80
C PRO A 30 -37.57 -9.58 -22.32
N CYS A 31 -36.91 -8.52 -21.85
CA CYS A 31 -36.57 -8.40 -20.44
C CYS A 31 -37.78 -7.92 -19.64
N ASP A 32 -38.17 -8.71 -18.64
CA ASP A 32 -39.27 -8.37 -17.73
C ASP A 32 -38.84 -7.46 -16.57
N ILE A 33 -37.53 -7.29 -16.36
CA ILE A 33 -36.98 -6.45 -15.28
C ILE A 33 -36.87 -4.99 -15.73
N SER A 34 -37.50 -4.09 -14.97
CA SER A 34 -37.37 -2.66 -15.17
C SER A 34 -36.11 -2.12 -14.50
N CYS A 35 -35.03 -1.93 -15.27
CA CYS A 35 -33.80 -1.30 -14.79
C CYS A 35 -33.95 0.24 -14.72
N LEU A 36 -33.61 0.84 -13.59
CA LEU A 36 -33.68 2.28 -13.34
C LEU A 36 -32.34 2.97 -13.61
N ASN A 37 -32.32 4.31 -13.58
CA ASN A 37 -31.11 5.15 -13.64
C ASN A 37 -30.16 4.85 -14.81
N GLY A 38 -30.70 4.40 -15.96
CA GLY A 38 -29.91 4.08 -17.14
C GLY A 38 -29.23 2.70 -17.10
N GLY A 39 -29.63 1.81 -16.19
CA GLY A 39 -29.20 0.41 -16.21
C GLY A 39 -29.69 -0.32 -17.46
N SER A 40 -28.92 -1.30 -17.92
CA SER A 40 -29.29 -2.17 -19.06
C SER A 40 -29.61 -3.57 -18.56
N CYS A 41 -30.67 -4.19 -19.07
CA CYS A 41 -30.97 -5.57 -18.72
C CYS A 41 -30.06 -6.53 -19.49
N THR A 42 -29.52 -7.53 -18.80
CA THR A 42 -28.64 -8.54 -19.36
C THR A 42 -29.00 -9.93 -18.81
N PHE A 43 -28.58 -10.97 -19.51
CA PHE A 43 -28.72 -12.36 -19.07
C PHE A 43 -27.39 -12.82 -18.49
N ILE A 44 -27.39 -13.20 -17.21
CA ILE A 44 -26.21 -13.74 -16.54
C ILE A 44 -26.33 -15.26 -16.55
N GLU A 45 -25.34 -15.91 -17.13
CA GLU A 45 -25.19 -17.36 -17.10
C GLU A 45 -24.80 -17.79 -15.68
N TYR A 46 -25.46 -18.83 -15.19
CA TYR A 46 -25.09 -19.49 -13.94
C TYR A 46 -24.84 -20.97 -14.17
N PHE A 47 -23.95 -21.52 -13.35
CA PHE A 47 -23.63 -22.93 -13.29
C PHE A 47 -24.02 -23.44 -11.90
N ASP A 48 -24.58 -24.64 -11.84
CA ASP A 48 -24.86 -25.37 -10.60
C ASP A 48 -25.88 -24.73 -9.63
N TYR A 49 -26.81 -23.92 -10.12
CA TYR A 49 -27.90 -23.35 -9.33
C TYR A 49 -29.24 -23.48 -10.08
N PRO A 50 -30.39 -23.71 -9.43
CA PRO A 50 -30.56 -24.26 -8.09
C PRO A 50 -30.20 -25.75 -8.00
N ILE A 51 -29.90 -26.42 -9.14
CA ILE A 51 -29.56 -27.85 -9.21
C ILE A 51 -28.15 -27.98 -9.81
N ALA A 52 -27.27 -28.73 -9.14
CA ALA A 52 -25.92 -29.02 -9.63
C ALA A 52 -25.97 -29.72 -11.00
N GLY A 53 -25.13 -29.28 -11.93
CA GLY A 53 -25.03 -29.78 -13.30
C GLY A 53 -26.02 -29.17 -14.29
N GLN A 54 -26.76 -28.13 -13.91
CA GLN A 54 -27.60 -27.36 -14.83
C GLN A 54 -26.99 -25.99 -15.11
N ASN A 55 -26.87 -25.67 -16.40
CA ASN A 55 -26.57 -24.32 -16.87
C ASN A 55 -27.91 -23.62 -17.12
N GLY A 56 -27.99 -22.35 -16.72
CA GLY A 56 -29.15 -21.54 -17.05
C GLY A 56 -28.79 -20.07 -17.08
N TYR A 57 -29.80 -19.26 -17.34
CA TYR A 57 -29.68 -17.81 -17.42
C TYR A 57 -30.72 -17.16 -16.52
N TYR A 58 -30.33 -16.15 -15.75
CA TYR A 58 -31.28 -15.26 -15.09
C TYR A 58 -31.10 -13.83 -15.61
N MET A 59 -32.20 -13.07 -15.62
CA MET A 59 -32.19 -11.66 -15.98
C MET A 59 -31.65 -10.83 -14.82
N ALA A 60 -30.78 -9.88 -15.11
CA ALA A 60 -30.23 -8.94 -14.13
C ALA A 60 -30.01 -7.55 -14.74
N CYS A 61 -30.00 -6.52 -13.90
CA CYS A 61 -29.65 -5.18 -14.34
C CYS A 61 -28.14 -4.93 -14.24
N GLN A 62 -27.52 -4.56 -15.36
CA GLN A 62 -26.18 -4.02 -15.41
C GLN A 62 -26.22 -2.52 -15.07
N CYS A 63 -25.84 -2.21 -13.82
CA CYS A 63 -25.90 -0.85 -13.31
C CYS A 63 -24.65 -0.02 -13.67
N PRO A 64 -24.80 1.29 -13.96
CA PRO A 64 -23.66 2.20 -14.04
C PRO A 64 -22.94 2.31 -12.69
N SER A 65 -21.67 2.72 -12.70
CA SER A 65 -20.77 2.74 -11.53
C SER A 65 -21.23 3.61 -10.34
N SER A 66 -22.17 4.53 -10.59
CA SER A 66 -22.80 5.39 -9.58
C SER A 66 -24.02 4.76 -8.91
N TYR A 67 -24.48 3.57 -9.33
CA TYR A 67 -25.68 2.90 -8.81
C TYR A 67 -25.43 1.41 -8.53
N ARG A 68 -26.27 0.82 -7.68
CA ARG A 68 -26.28 -0.60 -7.31
C ARG A 68 -27.71 -1.04 -6.94
N GLY A 69 -27.89 -2.32 -6.65
CA GLY A 69 -29.21 -2.91 -6.34
C GLY A 69 -29.74 -3.77 -7.48
N GLY A 70 -30.86 -4.45 -7.27
CA GLY A 70 -31.42 -5.38 -8.26
C GLY A 70 -31.96 -4.67 -9.51
N GLN A 71 -32.35 -3.40 -9.37
CA GLN A 71 -32.87 -2.54 -10.44
C GLN A 71 -32.06 -1.24 -10.60
N CYS A 72 -30.85 -1.16 -10.04
CA CYS A 72 -30.03 0.06 -10.01
C CYS A 72 -30.67 1.23 -9.24
N GLU A 73 -31.48 0.93 -8.24
CA GLU A 73 -32.25 1.89 -7.45
C GLU A 73 -31.43 2.59 -6.35
N ILE A 74 -30.29 2.01 -5.94
CA ILE A 74 -29.48 2.49 -4.83
C ILE A 74 -28.29 3.28 -5.36
N LEU A 75 -28.15 4.55 -4.95
CA LEU A 75 -26.96 5.34 -5.26
C LEU A 75 -25.73 4.74 -4.57
N ASN A 76 -24.67 4.46 -5.33
CA ASN A 76 -23.41 3.97 -4.80
C ASN A 76 -22.66 5.11 -4.11
N SER A 77 -22.93 5.31 -2.82
CA SER A 77 -22.28 6.33 -1.98
C SER A 77 -20.76 6.17 -1.86
N ASN A 78 -20.21 5.03 -2.29
CA ASN A 78 -18.78 4.76 -2.30
C ASN A 78 -18.07 5.14 -3.62
N SER A 79 -18.80 5.56 -4.67
CA SER A 79 -18.21 5.87 -5.99
C SER A 79 -17.21 7.06 -5.95
N ASN A 80 -17.23 7.86 -4.88
CA ASN A 80 -16.30 8.98 -4.68
C ASN A 80 -15.08 8.65 -3.81
N LYS A 81 -14.92 7.42 -3.31
CA LYS A 81 -13.76 7.07 -2.45
C LYS A 81 -12.47 6.75 -3.22
N GLY A 82 -12.53 6.60 -4.55
CA GLY A 82 -11.37 6.22 -5.37
C GLY A 82 -10.59 7.37 -6.04
N LYS A 83 -10.98 8.64 -5.85
CA LYS A 83 -10.27 9.80 -6.46
C LYS A 83 -9.35 10.56 -5.49
N MET A 84 -9.19 10.05 -4.27
CA MET A 84 -8.07 10.36 -3.37
C MET A 84 -6.98 9.31 -3.68
N THR A 85 -5.73 9.58 -4.03
CA THR A 85 -4.86 10.74 -3.85
C THR A 85 -3.58 10.59 -4.70
N ALA A 86 -3.54 11.11 -5.92
CA ALA A 86 -2.25 11.45 -6.55
C ALA A 86 -1.72 12.77 -5.95
N VAL A 87 -2.63 13.69 -5.63
CA VAL A 87 -2.30 15.02 -5.09
C VAL A 87 -1.73 14.94 -3.67
N GLY A 88 -2.21 14.00 -2.84
CA GLY A 88 -1.73 13.83 -1.46
C GLY A 88 -0.26 13.39 -1.38
N VAL A 89 0.18 12.50 -2.28
CA VAL A 89 1.56 12.01 -2.32
C VAL A 89 2.53 13.13 -2.71
N VAL A 90 2.14 13.97 -3.69
CA VAL A 90 2.96 15.11 -4.13
C VAL A 90 3.16 16.12 -3.00
N ILE A 91 2.09 16.48 -2.28
CA ILE A 91 2.17 17.44 -1.16
C ILE A 91 3.10 16.90 -0.06
N SER A 92 2.97 15.63 0.32
CA SER A 92 3.84 15.00 1.32
C SER A 92 5.32 15.03 0.92
N LEU A 93 5.64 14.69 -0.33
CA LEU A 93 7.02 14.74 -0.84
C LEU A 93 7.59 16.16 -0.86
N THR A 94 6.78 17.15 -1.24
CA THR A 94 7.22 18.56 -1.23
C THR A 94 7.54 19.07 0.18
N LEU A 95 6.75 18.69 1.20
CA LEU A 95 7.00 19.10 2.59
C LEU A 95 8.32 18.50 3.12
N VAL A 96 8.59 17.23 2.84
CA VAL A 96 9.84 16.57 3.23
C VAL A 96 11.05 17.24 2.59
N LEU A 97 10.97 17.58 1.30
CA LEU A 97 12.05 18.30 0.60
C LEU A 97 12.30 19.69 1.19
N LEU A 98 11.25 20.44 1.52
CA LEU A 98 11.39 21.77 2.12
C LEU A 98 12.03 21.70 3.52
N ILE A 99 11.60 20.75 4.35
CA ILE A 99 12.19 20.52 5.69
C ILE A 99 13.66 20.12 5.55
N GLY A 100 13.98 19.20 4.63
CA GLY A 100 15.36 18.77 4.36
C GLY A 100 16.26 19.92 3.90
N MET A 101 15.77 20.79 3.02
CA MET A 101 16.51 21.98 2.57
C MET A 101 16.72 22.99 3.71
N ALA A 102 15.72 23.22 4.56
CA ALA A 102 15.84 24.09 5.73
C ALA A 102 16.87 23.54 6.73
N TYR A 103 16.87 22.22 6.95
CA TYR A 103 17.84 21.55 7.83
C TYR A 103 19.28 21.67 7.30
N ARG A 104 19.49 21.45 5.99
CA ARG A 104 20.81 21.60 5.35
C ARG A 104 21.37 23.03 5.46
N ARG A 105 20.53 24.06 5.27
CA ARG A 105 20.96 25.47 5.42
C ARG A 105 21.45 25.77 6.83
N ARG A 106 20.77 25.24 7.85
CA ARG A 106 21.18 25.45 9.25
C ARG A 106 22.53 24.82 9.56
N ARG A 107 22.83 23.67 8.96
CA ARG A 107 24.12 22.99 9.13
C ARG A 107 25.28 23.75 8.48
N GLN A 108 25.09 24.31 7.28
CA GLN A 108 26.13 25.09 6.59
C GLN A 108 26.45 26.42 7.28
N GLY A 109 25.45 27.09 7.88
CA GLY A 109 25.68 28.34 8.62
C GLY A 109 26.56 28.18 9.88
N ASN A 110 26.56 27.00 10.49
CA ASN A 110 27.36 26.73 11.69
C ASN A 110 28.81 26.35 11.38
N ALA A 111 29.09 25.79 10.20
CA ALA A 111 30.46 25.48 9.78
C ALA A 111 31.30 26.74 9.50
N ALA A 112 30.66 27.84 9.08
CA ALA A 112 31.37 29.11 8.83
C ALA A 112 31.77 29.88 10.10
N ARG A 113 31.23 29.54 11.28
CA ARG A 113 31.56 30.20 12.56
C ARG A 113 32.55 29.42 13.44
N GLY A 114 32.72 28.12 13.23
CA GLY A 114 33.60 27.28 14.07
C GLY A 114 35.10 27.52 13.90
N ASN A 115 35.54 28.03 12.75
CA ASN A 115 36.98 28.12 12.44
C ASN A 115 37.67 29.41 12.88
N ARG A 116 36.99 30.34 13.57
CA ARG A 116 37.62 31.58 14.03
C ARG A 116 38.12 31.54 15.48
N PHE A 117 37.72 30.53 16.26
CA PHE A 117 38.15 30.41 17.66
C PHE A 117 39.30 29.40 17.89
N HIS A 118 39.52 28.45 16.97
CA HIS A 118 40.58 27.44 17.15
C HIS A 118 41.99 27.93 16.75
N SER A 119 42.09 29.01 15.97
CA SER A 119 43.38 29.60 15.60
C SER A 119 44.05 30.31 16.80
N VAL A 120 43.28 30.98 17.65
CA VAL A 120 43.83 31.83 18.72
C VAL A 120 44.37 31.00 19.89
N TYR A 121 43.86 29.77 20.09
CA TYR A 121 44.25 28.93 21.22
C TYR A 121 45.61 28.23 20.98
N MET A 122 45.92 27.86 19.74
CA MET A 122 47.19 27.17 19.42
C MET A 122 48.39 28.14 19.36
N ASP A 123 48.17 29.42 19.04
CA ASP A 123 49.25 30.42 19.01
C ASP A 123 49.78 30.78 20.41
N ASN A 124 48.92 30.75 21.44
CA ASN A 124 49.35 31.01 22.82
C ASN A 124 50.04 29.79 23.45
N LEU A 125 49.60 28.57 23.13
CA LEU A 125 50.22 27.35 23.64
C LEU A 125 51.64 27.13 23.11
N ALA A 126 51.87 27.45 21.82
CA ALA A 126 53.20 27.38 21.22
C ALA A 126 54.19 28.38 21.86
N ARG A 127 53.69 29.54 22.29
CA ARG A 127 54.50 30.58 22.94
C ARG A 127 54.89 30.22 24.38
N ASP A 128 54.02 29.53 25.11
CA ASP A 128 54.33 29.06 26.47
C ASP A 128 55.28 27.85 26.47
N LEU A 129 55.12 26.91 25.54
CA LEU A 129 56.06 25.77 25.37
C LEU A 129 57.46 26.22 24.94
N GLY A 130 57.57 27.29 24.13
CA GLY A 130 58.86 27.86 23.75
C GLY A 130 59.65 28.48 24.91
N ASN A 131 58.96 28.99 25.94
CA ASN A 131 59.63 29.54 27.12
C ASN A 131 60.11 28.45 28.08
N LEU A 132 59.36 27.35 28.22
CA LEU A 132 59.75 26.19 29.04
C LEU A 132 60.96 25.43 28.46
N ALA A 133 61.07 25.32 27.13
CA ALA A 133 62.22 24.68 26.48
C ALA A 133 63.53 25.47 26.63
N ARG A 134 63.47 26.76 27.00
CA ARG A 134 64.65 27.62 27.18
C ARG A 134 65.20 27.60 28.61
N GLU A 135 64.43 27.16 29.60
CA GLU A 135 64.90 27.07 31.00
C GLU A 135 65.45 25.69 31.39
N ASN A 136 65.18 24.62 30.64
CA ASN A 136 65.63 23.26 30.97
C ASN A 136 66.73 22.70 30.06
N GLY A 137 67.53 23.56 29.43
CA GLY A 137 68.78 23.16 28.81
C GLY A 137 69.87 22.91 29.86
N SER A 138 69.70 21.86 30.65
CA SER A 138 70.75 21.28 31.48
C SER A 138 71.02 19.88 30.97
N ASP A 139 72.24 19.70 30.48
CA ASP A 139 72.80 18.46 29.96
C ASP A 139 72.80 17.39 31.05
N ASP A 140 71.95 16.36 30.91
CA ASP A 140 72.13 15.09 31.59
C ASP A 140 71.77 13.98 30.59
N GLU A 141 72.83 13.31 30.12
CA GLU A 141 72.76 12.04 29.40
C GLU A 141 72.25 10.99 30.39
N ASP A 142 71.08 10.39 30.14
CA ASP A 142 70.63 9.22 30.89
C ASP A 142 70.01 8.19 29.94
N ASP A 143 70.69 7.04 29.87
CA ASP A 143 70.38 5.88 29.05
C ASP A 143 69.19 5.11 29.65
N GLY A 144 67.99 5.68 29.50
CA GLY A 144 66.74 5.09 29.99
C GLY A 144 66.02 4.26 28.94
N ASN A 145 66.22 2.94 28.99
CA ASN A 145 65.48 1.91 28.25
C ASN A 145 63.95 2.08 28.43
N LEU A 146 63.26 2.61 27.43
CA LEU A 146 61.80 2.72 27.38
C LEU A 146 61.21 1.46 26.74
N GLU A 147 60.66 0.60 27.59
CA GLU A 147 59.79 -0.51 27.18
C GLU A 147 58.61 0.02 26.35
N GLU A 148 58.48 -0.50 25.14
CA GLU A 148 57.31 -0.33 24.27
C GLU A 148 56.06 -0.85 24.99
N VAL A 149 55.19 0.05 25.46
CA VAL A 149 53.82 -0.29 25.85
C VAL A 149 52.96 -0.19 24.59
N GLU A 150 52.80 -1.32 23.91
CA GLU A 150 51.90 -1.51 22.78
C GLU A 150 50.44 -1.45 23.28
N PHE A 151 49.78 -0.30 23.12
CA PHE A 151 48.38 -0.13 23.51
C PHE A 151 47.47 -0.62 22.39
N ASP A 152 47.11 -1.92 22.45
CA ASP A 152 46.21 -2.62 21.53
C ASP A 152 44.80 -1.98 21.57
N ARG A 153 44.47 -1.17 20.55
CA ARG A 153 43.13 -0.63 20.32
C ARG A 153 42.26 -1.69 19.64
N ARG A 154 41.83 -2.69 20.40
CA ARG A 154 40.74 -3.59 19.98
C ARG A 154 39.37 -3.03 20.36
N ASP A 155 38.60 -2.78 19.30
CA ASP A 155 37.18 -3.12 19.16
C ASP A 155 36.22 -2.73 20.29
N THR A 156 35.70 -1.51 20.20
CA THR A 156 34.30 -1.23 20.52
C THR A 156 33.53 -0.98 19.24
N ARG A 157 33.33 -2.06 18.46
CA ARG A 157 32.35 -2.10 17.38
C ARG A 157 30.98 -2.28 18.02
N GLU A 158 30.29 -1.16 18.22
CA GLU A 158 28.89 -1.11 18.62
C GLU A 158 28.04 -1.96 17.67
N SER A 159 27.28 -2.86 18.29
CA SER A 159 26.22 -3.65 17.71
C SER A 159 25.10 -2.71 17.21
N LEU A 160 25.06 -2.47 15.91
CA LEU A 160 23.87 -1.95 15.24
C LEU A 160 22.89 -3.11 15.12
N GLU A 161 21.91 -3.16 16.03
CA GLU A 161 20.74 -4.01 15.90
C GLU A 161 20.01 -3.64 14.60
N GLU A 162 19.99 -4.57 13.66
CA GLU A 162 19.07 -4.57 12.52
C GLU A 162 17.66 -4.70 13.09
N VAL A 163 16.92 -3.60 13.12
CA VAL A 163 15.46 -3.64 13.25
C VAL A 163 14.93 -4.14 11.92
N GLU A 164 14.65 -5.44 11.85
CA GLU A 164 13.98 -6.07 10.72
C GLU A 164 12.69 -5.31 10.39
N ASP A 165 12.61 -4.86 9.14
CA ASP A 165 11.43 -4.28 8.53
C ASP A 165 10.24 -5.24 8.69
N GLY A 166 9.35 -4.90 9.61
CA GLY A 166 8.03 -5.50 9.72
C GLY A 166 7.24 -5.22 8.44
N ALA A 167 7.28 -6.16 7.50
CA ALA A 167 6.41 -6.20 6.34
C ALA A 167 4.95 -6.29 6.81
N LEU A 168 4.29 -5.13 6.84
CA LEU A 168 2.83 -5.03 6.93
C LEU A 168 2.25 -5.63 5.66
N VAL A 169 1.98 -6.94 5.69
CA VAL A 169 1.10 -7.61 4.73
C VAL A 169 -0.32 -7.16 5.04
N LEU A 170 -0.70 -6.00 4.51
CA LEU A 170 -2.10 -5.61 4.38
C LEU A 170 -2.73 -6.50 3.29
N SER A 171 -3.19 -7.68 3.71
CA SER A 171 -4.16 -8.45 2.94
C SER A 171 -5.48 -7.69 2.94
N VAL A 172 -5.67 -6.86 1.93
CA VAL A 172 -6.99 -6.31 1.59
C VAL A 172 -7.70 -7.40 0.80
N CYS A 173 -8.55 -8.16 1.47
CA CYS A 173 -9.59 -8.93 0.78
C CYS A 173 -10.58 -7.92 0.18
N GLU A 174 -10.45 -7.66 -1.12
CA GLU A 174 -11.55 -7.11 -1.92
C GLU A 174 -12.63 -8.20 -2.03
N ILE A 175 -13.84 -7.84 -1.60
CA ILE A 175 -15.10 -8.58 -1.81
C ILE A 175 -15.84 -7.90 -2.94
#